data_AF-A0A7S2AWB7-F1
#
_entry.id   AF-A0A7S2AWB7-F1
#
_cell.length_a   1.000
_cell.length_b   1.000
_cell.length_c   1.000
_cell.angle_alpha   90.00
_cell.angle_beta   90.00
_cell.angle_gamma   90.00
#
_symmetry.space_group_name_H-M   'P 1'
#
loop_
_entity.id
_entity.type
_entity.pdbx_description
1 polymer ?
#
loop_
_entity_poly.entity_id
_entity_poly.type
_entity_poly.pdbx_seq_one_letter_code
_entity_poly.pdbx_strand_id
1 'polypeptide(L)'
;KVLSHQPCPGDAYCVEHPHVHPDYESAFEGDSAPRYSYMSISNSVGLATAPQGWVRTDLVTGETKARWIGTRHFTEEVVVVPKGEGDQRGGGEHPSSECWVLGMVYDARAKRSGLCVLDGETMEVAATLWMKHVSPHGLHGSWRPAAAAAA
;
A
#
# COMPACT_ATOMS: atom_id res chain seq x y z
N LYS A 1 -8.26 29.32 19.59
CA LYS A 1 -7.24 29.14 18.52
C LYS A 1 -7.85 28.15 17.53
N VAL A 2 -8.32 28.59 16.37
CA VAL A 2 -8.90 27.66 15.37
C VAL A 2 -7.73 26.93 14.72
N LEU A 3 -7.69 25.61 14.86
CA LEU A 3 -6.78 24.75 14.12
C LEU A 3 -7.18 24.84 12.63
N SER A 4 -6.29 25.39 11.81
CA SER A 4 -6.46 25.36 10.36
C SER A 4 -5.98 24.00 9.88
N HIS A 5 -6.88 23.19 9.31
CA HIS A 5 -6.53 21.94 8.63
C HIS A 5 -5.96 22.31 7.26
N GLN A 6 -4.70 22.74 7.22
CA GLN A 6 -3.94 22.82 5.97
C GLN A 6 -3.31 21.44 5.71
N PRO A 7 -3.25 20.97 4.45
CA PRO A 7 -2.40 19.86 4.08
C PRO A 7 -0.98 20.07 4.62
N CYS A 8 -0.31 19.01 5.06
CA CYS A 8 1.09 19.13 5.44
C CYS A 8 1.88 19.62 4.21
N PRO A 9 2.72 20.66 4.32
CA PRO A 9 3.54 21.10 3.19
C PRO A 9 4.40 19.94 2.67
N GLY A 10 4.15 19.51 1.43
CA GLY A 10 4.82 18.35 0.80
C GLY A 10 3.92 17.15 0.54
N ASP A 11 2.74 17.08 1.14
CA ASP A 11 1.79 15.99 0.90
C ASP A 11 1.02 16.22 -0.40
N ALA A 12 1.40 15.48 -1.45
CA ALA A 12 0.70 15.52 -2.73
C ALA A 12 -0.71 14.89 -2.67
N TYR A 13 -1.01 14.13 -1.61
CA TYR A 13 -2.18 13.28 -1.53
C TYR A 13 -2.82 13.23 -0.13
N CYS A 14 -4.14 13.04 -0.08
CA CYS A 14 -4.85 12.57 1.10
C CYS A 14 -4.63 11.07 1.24
N VAL A 15 -3.88 10.68 2.27
CA VAL A 15 -3.43 9.31 2.52
C VAL A 15 -3.85 8.83 3.90
N GLU A 16 -4.05 7.53 4.04
CA GLU A 16 -4.39 6.86 5.30
C GLU A 16 -3.80 5.44 5.33
N HIS A 17 -3.82 4.80 6.51
CA HIS A 17 -3.38 3.41 6.74
C HIS A 17 -1.91 3.13 6.35
N PRO A 18 -0.94 3.87 6.92
CA PRO A 18 0.47 3.72 6.57
C PRO A 18 1.03 2.37 7.01
N HIS A 19 1.74 1.73 6.09
CA HIS A 19 2.52 0.53 6.33
C HIS A 19 3.93 0.74 5.81
N VAL A 20 4.90 0.15 6.48
CA VAL A 20 6.27 0.02 5.97
C VAL A 20 6.59 -1.44 5.72
N HIS A 21 7.79 -1.73 5.21
CA HIS A 21 8.23 -3.11 5.10
C HIS A 21 8.37 -3.72 6.51
N PRO A 22 7.75 -4.87 6.81
CA PRO A 22 7.65 -5.39 8.19
C PRO A 22 9.02 -5.68 8.82
N ASP A 23 9.99 -6.13 8.02
CA ASP A 23 11.37 -6.36 8.50
C ASP A 23 12.11 -5.08 8.97
N TYR A 24 11.54 -3.89 8.71
CA TYR A 24 12.11 -2.59 9.05
C TYR A 24 11.25 -1.83 10.08
N GLU A 25 10.09 -2.36 10.50
CA GLU A 25 9.14 -1.66 11.39
C GLU A 25 9.72 -1.28 12.75
N SER A 26 10.61 -2.12 13.30
CA SER A 26 11.19 -1.90 14.62
C SER A 26 12.38 -0.93 14.64
N ALA A 27 12.83 -0.49 13.47
CA ALA A 27 14.00 0.36 13.33
C ALA A 27 13.60 1.83 13.12
N PHE A 28 14.19 2.72 13.92
CA PHE A 28 13.86 4.14 13.92
C PHE A 28 14.93 5.01 13.26
N GLU A 29 16.16 4.51 13.10
CA GLU A 29 17.29 5.25 12.56
C GLU A 29 18.27 4.32 11.80
N GLY A 30 19.15 4.93 11.00
CA GLY A 30 20.21 4.24 10.26
C GLY A 30 19.73 3.46 9.03
N ASP A 31 20.60 2.62 8.48
CA ASP A 31 20.34 1.84 7.25
C ASP A 31 19.24 0.76 7.44
N SER A 32 18.84 0.50 8.68
CA SER A 32 17.73 -0.36 9.03
C SER A 32 16.38 0.36 9.11
N ALA A 33 16.34 1.70 9.02
CA ALA A 33 15.08 2.43 9.03
C ALA A 33 14.27 2.16 7.75
N PRO A 34 12.94 2.13 7.83
CA PRO A 34 12.11 1.96 6.65
C PRO A 34 12.28 3.16 5.72
N ARG A 35 12.64 2.91 4.46
CA ARG A 35 12.75 3.97 3.45
C ARG A 35 11.43 4.30 2.78
N TYR A 36 10.53 3.33 2.65
CA TYR A 36 9.27 3.49 1.93
C TYR A 36 8.08 3.28 2.86
N SER A 37 7.09 4.18 2.74
CA SER A 37 5.75 4.04 3.32
C SER A 37 4.73 3.77 2.22
N TYR A 38 3.86 2.80 2.43
CA TYR A 38 2.76 2.40 1.55
C TYR A 38 1.44 2.75 2.22
N MET A 39 0.56 3.44 1.50
CA MET A 39 -0.69 3.99 2.05
C MET A 39 -1.84 3.88 1.04
N SER A 40 -3.07 3.88 1.53
CA SER A 40 -4.25 4.10 0.70
C SER A 40 -4.34 5.57 0.30
N ILE A 41 -4.76 5.85 -0.94
CA ILE A 41 -4.96 7.22 -1.42
C ILE A 41 -6.43 7.51 -1.68
N SER A 42 -6.92 8.61 -1.13
CA SER A 42 -8.26 9.15 -1.39
C SER A 42 -8.28 10.09 -2.60
N ASN A 43 -7.47 11.16 -2.60
CA ASN A 43 -7.36 12.12 -3.70
C ASN A 43 -6.13 13.01 -3.52
N SER A 44 -5.96 14.02 -4.36
CA SER A 44 -4.86 15.00 -4.34
C SER A 44 -5.33 16.43 -4.06
N VAL A 45 -6.51 16.63 -3.46
CA VAL A 45 -7.13 17.97 -3.28
C VAL A 45 -7.35 18.36 -1.82
N GLY A 46 -6.88 17.56 -0.86
CA GLY A 46 -6.93 17.92 0.56
C GLY A 46 -8.27 17.66 1.25
N LEU A 47 -9.16 16.84 0.66
CA LEU A 47 -10.47 16.50 1.24
C LEU A 47 -10.57 14.99 1.46
N ALA A 48 -10.98 14.53 2.64
CA ALA A 48 -11.18 13.11 2.86
C ALA A 48 -12.31 12.55 1.95
N THR A 49 -12.00 11.49 1.21
CA THR A 49 -12.96 10.75 0.37
C THR A 49 -12.65 9.25 0.43
N ALA A 50 -13.51 8.40 -0.13
CA ALA A 50 -13.24 6.97 -0.19
C ALA A 50 -11.93 6.70 -0.97
N PRO A 51 -11.01 5.86 -0.46
CA PRO A 51 -9.78 5.54 -1.18
C PRO A 51 -10.05 4.94 -2.56
N GLN A 52 -9.26 5.32 -3.56
CA GLN A 52 -9.39 4.85 -4.96
C GLN A 52 -8.05 4.34 -5.55
N GLY A 53 -7.03 4.23 -4.70
CA GLY A 53 -5.69 3.84 -5.09
C GLY A 53 -4.79 3.62 -3.89
N TRP A 54 -3.50 3.44 -4.20
CA TRP A 54 -2.43 3.23 -3.23
C TRP A 54 -1.18 4.01 -3.65
N VAL A 55 -0.43 4.53 -2.69
CA VAL A 55 0.83 5.27 -2.92
C VAL A 55 1.96 4.59 -2.19
N ARG A 56 3.14 4.65 -2.81
CA ARG A 56 4.43 4.51 -2.13
C ARG A 56 5.07 5.88 -2.01
N THR A 57 5.55 6.23 -0.83
CA THR A 57 6.33 7.45 -0.57
C THR A 57 7.74 7.06 -0.12
N ASP A 58 8.77 7.59 -0.79
CA ASP A 58 10.14 7.58 -0.29
C ASP A 58 10.25 8.61 0.84
N LEU A 59 10.48 8.13 2.06
CA LEU A 59 10.52 8.95 3.28
C LEU A 59 11.78 9.82 3.36
N VAL A 60 12.81 9.55 2.55
CA VAL A 60 14.04 10.34 2.50
C VAL A 60 13.91 11.47 1.47
N THR A 61 13.38 11.17 0.28
CA THR A 61 13.31 12.14 -0.82
C THR A 61 11.98 12.87 -0.94
N GLY A 62 10.91 12.31 -0.36
CA GLY A 62 9.53 12.76 -0.54
C GLY A 62 8.92 12.35 -1.89
N GLU A 63 9.64 11.60 -2.73
CA GLU A 63 9.11 11.14 -4.02
C GLU A 63 7.97 10.15 -3.80
N THR A 64 6.90 10.28 -4.61
CA THR A 64 5.72 9.41 -4.52
C THR A 64 5.48 8.67 -5.83
N LYS A 65 5.07 7.40 -5.72
CA LYS A 65 4.56 6.58 -6.83
C LYS A 65 3.13 6.16 -6.50
N ALA A 66 2.16 6.83 -7.13
CA ALA A 66 0.75 6.60 -6.91
C ALA A 66 0.16 5.66 -7.97
N ARG A 67 -0.64 4.69 -7.53
CA ARG A 67 -1.45 3.82 -8.38
C ARG A 67 -2.93 4.04 -8.13
N TRP A 68 -3.57 4.72 -9.07
CA TRP A 68 -5.03 4.84 -9.13
C TRP A 68 -5.64 3.62 -9.81
N ILE A 69 -6.66 3.00 -9.22
CA ILE A 69 -7.30 1.80 -9.78
C ILE A 69 -8.47 2.16 -10.69
N GLY A 70 -9.12 3.30 -10.44
CA GLY A 70 -10.09 3.90 -11.35
C GLY A 70 -11.24 4.57 -10.62
N THR A 71 -12.02 5.36 -11.35
CA THR A 71 -13.02 6.28 -10.78
C THR A 71 -14.25 5.61 -10.16
N ARG A 72 -14.46 4.32 -10.40
CA ARG A 72 -15.52 3.49 -9.79
C ARG A 72 -14.96 2.30 -9.01
N HIS A 73 -13.69 2.39 -8.64
CA HIS A 73 -13.01 1.46 -7.76
C HIS A 73 -12.81 2.12 -6.41
N PHE A 74 -13.03 1.35 -5.36
CA PHE A 74 -12.82 1.78 -3.98
C PHE A 74 -11.84 0.82 -3.32
N THR A 75 -10.74 1.35 -2.79
CA THR A 75 -9.64 0.58 -2.23
C THR A 75 -9.68 0.61 -0.70
N GLU A 76 -9.00 -0.36 -0.09
CA GLU A 76 -8.88 -0.47 1.37
C GLU A 76 -7.42 -0.30 1.80
N GLU A 77 -7.15 -0.58 3.07
CA GLU A 77 -5.80 -0.65 3.63
C GLU A 77 -4.91 -1.61 2.83
N VAL A 78 -3.62 -1.26 2.74
CA VAL A 78 -2.60 -2.14 2.18
C VAL A 78 -2.05 -3.10 3.22
N VAL A 79 -1.65 -4.29 2.79
CA VAL A 79 -0.78 -5.20 3.55
C VAL A 79 0.52 -5.35 2.79
N VAL A 80 1.64 -5.06 3.45
CA VAL A 80 2.98 -5.17 2.87
C VAL A 80 3.54 -6.57 3.17
N VAL A 81 3.96 -7.28 2.13
CA VAL A 81 4.42 -8.66 2.21
C VAL A 81 5.83 -8.76 1.64
N PRO A 82 6.85 -9.14 2.44
CA PRO A 82 8.20 -9.33 1.93
C PRO A 82 8.20 -10.34 0.78
N LYS A 83 8.99 -10.07 -0.27
CA LYS A 83 9.23 -11.06 -1.33
C LYS A 83 10.08 -12.20 -0.76
N GLY A 84 9.71 -13.43 -1.10
CA GLY A 84 10.49 -14.61 -0.72
C GLY A 84 11.82 -14.69 -1.48
N GLU A 85 12.70 -15.59 -1.02
CA GLU A 85 13.93 -15.93 -1.73
C GLU A 85 13.58 -16.42 -3.15
N GLY A 86 14.16 -15.76 -4.18
CA GLY A 86 13.91 -16.05 -5.59
C GLY A 86 12.93 -15.11 -6.30
N ASP A 87 12.08 -14.39 -5.55
CA ASP A 87 11.21 -13.33 -6.10
C ASP A 87 11.84 -11.93 -5.99
N GLN A 88 12.87 -11.80 -5.15
CA GLN A 88 13.67 -10.58 -5.04
C GLN A 88 14.39 -10.31 -6.36
N ARG A 89 14.30 -9.09 -6.88
CA ARG A 89 14.99 -8.73 -8.12
C ARG A 89 16.50 -8.62 -7.90
N GLY A 90 16.88 -8.09 -6.74
CA GLY A 90 18.27 -7.74 -6.45
C GLY A 90 18.68 -6.49 -7.23
N GLY A 91 19.30 -5.52 -6.55
CA GLY A 91 19.69 -4.25 -7.18
C GLY A 91 18.55 -3.25 -7.41
N GLY A 92 17.39 -3.45 -6.79
CA GLY A 92 16.34 -2.43 -6.70
C GLY A 92 16.78 -1.21 -5.88
N GLU A 93 15.97 -0.14 -5.88
CA GLU A 93 16.30 1.16 -5.28
C GLU A 93 16.75 1.08 -3.80
N HIS A 94 16.10 0.22 -3.00
CA HIS A 94 16.46 -0.06 -1.61
C HIS A 94 15.88 -1.43 -1.18
N PRO A 95 16.54 -2.20 -0.30
CA PRO A 95 16.03 -3.52 0.13
C PRO A 95 14.58 -3.51 0.65
N SER A 96 14.15 -2.41 1.30
CA SER A 96 12.77 -2.26 1.80
C SER A 96 11.70 -2.06 0.70
N SER A 97 12.06 -2.00 -0.60
CA SER A 97 11.09 -2.06 -1.71
C SER A 97 10.88 -3.47 -2.25
N GLU A 98 11.62 -4.48 -1.79
CA GLU A 98 11.47 -5.87 -2.23
C GLU A 98 10.28 -6.54 -1.52
N CYS A 99 9.08 -5.99 -1.75
CA CYS A 99 7.82 -6.47 -1.21
C CYS A 99 6.73 -6.54 -2.30
N TRP A 100 5.70 -7.32 -2.01
CA TRP A 100 4.38 -7.20 -2.59
C TRP A 100 3.53 -6.27 -1.74
N VAL A 101 2.70 -5.46 -2.39
CA VAL A 101 1.69 -4.65 -1.72
C VAL A 101 0.34 -5.25 -2.09
N LEU A 102 -0.38 -5.74 -1.08
CA LEU A 102 -1.70 -6.34 -1.24
C LEU A 102 -2.75 -5.32 -0.86
N GLY A 103 -3.81 -5.19 -1.64
CA GLY A 103 -4.89 -4.27 -1.31
C GLY A 103 -6.24 -4.74 -1.85
N MET A 104 -7.27 -4.66 -1.02
CA MET A 104 -8.63 -4.99 -1.44
C MET A 104 -9.20 -3.87 -2.30
N VAL A 105 -9.90 -4.25 -3.36
CA VAL A 105 -10.62 -3.33 -4.25
C VAL A 105 -12.06 -3.78 -4.43
N TYR A 106 -12.98 -2.84 -4.35
CA TYR A 106 -14.37 -3.01 -4.78
C TYR A 106 -14.59 -2.32 -6.13
N ASP A 107 -14.97 -3.09 -7.16
CA ASP A 107 -15.43 -2.59 -8.46
C ASP A 107 -16.94 -2.35 -8.40
N ALA A 108 -17.34 -1.08 -8.31
CA ALA A 108 -18.74 -0.69 -8.19
C ALA A 108 -19.53 -0.90 -9.50
N ARG A 109 -18.86 -1.02 -10.65
CA ARG A 109 -19.53 -1.32 -11.93
C ARG A 109 -19.87 -2.80 -12.02
N ALA A 110 -18.92 -3.67 -11.68
CA ALA A 110 -19.13 -5.13 -11.70
C ALA A 110 -19.74 -5.68 -10.41
N LYS A 111 -19.87 -4.85 -9.36
CA LYS A 111 -20.40 -5.21 -8.03
C LYS A 111 -19.67 -6.41 -7.41
N ARG A 112 -18.34 -6.37 -7.46
CA ARG A 112 -17.48 -7.43 -6.94
C ARG A 112 -16.27 -6.86 -6.24
N SER A 113 -15.77 -7.59 -5.27
CA SER A 113 -14.50 -7.29 -4.61
C SER A 113 -13.40 -8.16 -5.20
N GLY A 114 -12.15 -7.71 -5.08
CA GLY A 114 -10.98 -8.47 -5.45
C GLY A 114 -9.76 -8.06 -4.62
N LEU A 115 -8.73 -8.89 -4.65
CA LEU A 115 -7.44 -8.59 -4.06
C LEU A 115 -6.45 -8.21 -5.16
N CYS A 116 -5.97 -6.98 -5.15
CA CYS A 116 -4.88 -6.54 -6.01
C CYS A 116 -3.53 -6.90 -5.38
N VAL A 117 -2.61 -7.38 -6.23
CA VAL A 117 -1.21 -7.62 -5.88
C VAL A 117 -0.39 -6.65 -6.71
N LEU A 118 0.34 -5.76 -6.03
CA LEU A 118 1.22 -4.78 -6.65
C LEU A 118 2.68 -5.09 -6.32
N ASP A 119 3.57 -4.82 -7.25
CA ASP A 119 5.02 -4.84 -6.99
C ASP A 119 5.40 -3.58 -6.20
N GLY A 120 6.04 -3.73 -5.04
CA GLY A 120 6.33 -2.63 -4.11
C GLY A 120 7.33 -1.59 -4.62
N GLU A 121 8.17 -1.95 -5.60
CA GLU A 121 9.12 -0.99 -6.18
C GLU A 121 8.45 -0.09 -7.24
N THR A 122 7.61 -0.71 -8.07
CA THR A 122 7.01 -0.06 -9.25
C THR A 122 5.60 0.47 -8.99
N MET A 123 4.91 -0.05 -7.97
CA MET A 123 3.47 0.14 -7.74
C MET A 123 2.59 -0.30 -8.94
N GLU A 124 3.12 -1.15 -9.82
CA GLU A 124 2.37 -1.75 -10.91
C GLU A 124 1.59 -2.98 -10.44
N VAL A 125 0.38 -3.16 -10.96
CA VAL A 125 -0.48 -4.29 -10.62
C VAL A 125 0.06 -5.55 -11.32
N ALA A 126 0.58 -6.49 -10.54
CA ALA A 126 1.04 -7.80 -11.02
C ALA A 126 -0.13 -8.76 -11.22
N ALA A 127 -1.14 -8.72 -10.34
CA ALA A 127 -2.33 -9.57 -10.44
C ALA A 127 -3.55 -8.95 -9.75
N THR A 128 -4.74 -9.43 -10.12
CA THR A 128 -5.99 -9.16 -9.40
C THR A 128 -6.81 -10.43 -9.26
N LEU A 129 -7.06 -10.84 -8.02
CA LEU A 129 -7.86 -12.02 -7.69
C LEU A 129 -9.28 -11.60 -7.37
N TRP A 130 -10.20 -11.77 -8.33
CA TRP A 130 -11.61 -11.44 -8.13
C TRP A 130 -12.33 -12.49 -7.29
N MET A 131 -13.07 -12.04 -6.28
CA MET A 131 -13.82 -12.92 -5.38
C MET A 131 -15.24 -13.20 -5.91
N LYS A 132 -15.80 -14.33 -5.46
CA LYS A 132 -17.19 -14.72 -5.74
C LYS A 132 -18.22 -13.93 -4.90
N HIS A 133 -17.77 -13.34 -3.80
CA HIS A 133 -18.59 -12.55 -2.89
C HIS A 133 -18.00 -11.15 -2.74
N VAL A 134 -18.87 -10.19 -2.45
CA VAL A 134 -18.45 -8.84 -2.07
C VAL A 134 -17.93 -8.89 -0.65
N SER A 135 -16.74 -8.36 -0.44
CA SER A 135 -16.22 -8.03 0.89
C SER A 135 -16.69 -6.62 1.25
N PRO A 136 -17.35 -6.41 2.39
CA PRO A 136 -17.56 -5.08 2.95
C PRO A 136 -16.22 -4.40 3.25
N HIS A 137 -16.26 -3.07 3.36
CA HIS A 137 -15.08 -2.28 3.73
C HIS A 137 -14.57 -2.70 5.12
N GLY A 138 -13.31 -3.11 5.17
CA GLY A 138 -12.64 -3.54 6.40
C GLY A 138 -12.05 -2.41 7.22
N LEU A 139 -11.26 -2.81 8.21
CA LEU A 139 -10.30 -1.96 8.92
C LEU A 139 -8.92 -2.54 8.64
N HIS A 140 -8.26 -3.06 9.67
CA HIS A 140 -6.89 -3.53 9.54
C HIS A 140 -6.78 -4.95 9.00
N GLY A 141 -5.70 -5.20 8.25
CA GLY A 141 -5.29 -6.51 7.75
C GLY A 141 -3.89 -6.89 8.24
N SER A 142 -3.53 -8.16 8.09
CA SER A 142 -2.16 -8.61 8.32
C SER A 142 -1.82 -9.78 7.40
N TRP A 143 -0.52 -9.95 7.14
CA TRP A 143 0.01 -11.10 6.45
C TRP A 143 0.77 -11.99 7.42
N ARG A 144 0.65 -13.30 7.21
CA ARG A 144 1.43 -14.31 7.90
C ARG A 144 1.98 -15.28 6.86
N PRO A 145 3.30 -15.51 6.81
CA PRO A 145 3.85 -16.62 6.04
C PRO A 145 3.17 -17.93 6.43
N ALA A 146 3.03 -18.85 5.47
CA ALA A 146 2.66 -20.22 5.80
C ALA A 146 3.70 -20.76 6.80
N ALA A 147 3.23 -21.35 7.90
CA ALA A 147 4.14 -22.14 8.73
C ALA A 147 4.75 -23.21 7.82
N ALA A 148 6.08 -23.41 7.90
CA ALA A 148 6.68 -24.60 7.32
C ALA A 148 5.83 -25.78 7.80
N ALA A 149 5.24 -26.54 6.87
CA ALA A 149 4.48 -27.72 7.24
C ALA A 149 5.41 -28.55 8.12
N ALA A 150 5.00 -28.83 9.36
CA ALA A 150 5.73 -29.77 10.20
C ALA A 150 5.74 -31.09 9.43
N ALA A 151 6.90 -31.42 8.87
CA ALA A 151 7.15 -32.65 8.14
C ALA A 151 7.18 -33.84 9.11
#